data_AF-H2YSG9-F1
#
_entry.id   AF-H2YSG9-F1
#
_cell.length_a   1.000
_cell.length_b   1.000
_cell.length_c   1.000
_cell.angle_alpha   90.00
_cell.angle_beta   90.00
_cell.angle_gamma   90.00
#
_symmetry.space_group_name_H-M   'P 1'
#
loop_
_entity.id
_entity.type
_entity.pdbx_description
1 polymer ?
#
loop_
_entity_poly.entity_id
_entity_poly.type
_entity_poly.pdbx_seq_one_letter_code
_entity_poly.pdbx_strand_id
1 'polypeptide(L)'
;MAPRRKSFALFILLTIAFISIYRIGVEFNENSKRLRVGYKKPTYLKQPWYLFKHRCWHKFCTGNSSYSIKNVSWNMVIMVKSSANSFIRRDVLRRSWASLFYVEGGNVSVVFVVGKSVARKTERRLVEEQAKYGDILQFNGPDDYRNIALKTLAGMEWASVYLPEKFLYSSMDDDFMVDMLKFSKAIRTGFDNMTKKNWFEYPLICMFRMGVDEKPVREKGGLYQKWYIDESLFKWPVFPRYCH
;
A
#
# COMPACT_ATOMS: atom_id res chain seq x y z
N MET A 1 -28.32 -37.71 4.35
CA MET A 1 -28.03 -37.36 2.95
C MET A 1 -26.79 -36.46 2.94
N ALA A 2 -25.67 -36.93 2.39
CA ALA A 2 -24.34 -36.34 2.58
C ALA A 2 -24.17 -34.97 1.86
N PRO A 3 -23.49 -33.97 2.47
CA PRO A 3 -23.13 -32.74 1.77
C PRO A 3 -21.84 -32.93 0.96
N ARG A 4 -21.86 -32.31 -0.21
CA ARG A 4 -20.91 -32.38 -1.33
C ARG A 4 -19.45 -32.07 -0.92
N ARG A 5 -18.69 -33.10 -0.54
CA ARG A 5 -17.20 -33.06 -0.42
C ARG A 5 -16.45 -32.80 -1.73
N LYS A 6 -17.11 -32.91 -2.90
CA LYS A 6 -16.47 -32.80 -4.22
C LYS A 6 -16.11 -31.36 -4.64
N SER A 7 -16.71 -30.33 -4.05
CA SER A 7 -16.46 -28.92 -4.44
C SER A 7 -15.18 -28.35 -3.83
N PHE A 8 -14.74 -28.86 -2.68
CA PHE A 8 -13.57 -28.35 -1.96
C PHE A 8 -12.26 -28.81 -2.61
N ALA A 9 -12.22 -30.07 -3.06
CA ALA A 9 -11.06 -30.62 -3.78
C ALA A 9 -10.82 -29.90 -5.12
N LEU A 10 -11.88 -29.52 -5.84
CA LEU A 10 -11.76 -28.78 -7.09
C LEU A 10 -11.24 -27.35 -6.88
N PHE A 11 -11.62 -26.72 -5.76
CA PHE A 11 -11.11 -25.39 -5.38
C PHE A 11 -9.63 -25.44 -4.99
N ILE A 12 -9.21 -26.49 -4.28
CA ILE A 12 -7.80 -26.72 -3.91
C ILE A 12 -6.94 -27.03 -5.15
N LEU A 13 -7.45 -27.81 -6.11
CA LEU A 13 -6.73 -28.09 -7.35
C LEU A 13 -6.56 -26.84 -8.22
N LEU A 14 -7.56 -25.95 -8.26
CA LEU A 14 -7.49 -24.68 -8.99
C LEU A 14 -6.53 -23.67 -8.34
N THR A 15 -6.41 -23.65 -7.00
CA THR A 15 -5.43 -22.79 -6.32
C THR A 15 -4.01 -23.32 -6.47
N ILE A 16 -3.80 -24.64 -6.44
CA ILE A 16 -2.49 -25.27 -6.69
C ILE A 16 -2.01 -25.07 -8.14
N ALA A 17 -2.92 -25.09 -9.11
CA ALA A 17 -2.58 -24.79 -10.51
C ALA A 17 -2.18 -23.31 -10.70
N PHE A 18 -2.83 -22.37 -10.02
CA PHE A 18 -2.44 -20.95 -10.02
C PHE A 18 -1.08 -20.70 -9.34
N ILE A 19 -0.79 -21.45 -8.26
CA ILE A 19 0.47 -21.42 -7.51
C ILE A 19 1.66 -21.89 -8.36
N SER A 20 1.45 -22.92 -9.18
CA SER A 20 2.49 -23.51 -10.03
C SER A 20 2.95 -22.57 -11.17
N ILE A 21 2.08 -21.65 -11.62
CA ILE A 21 2.36 -20.70 -12.70
C ILE A 21 3.22 -19.50 -12.21
N TYR A 22 3.16 -19.15 -10.92
CA TYR A 22 3.83 -17.96 -10.36
C TYR A 22 4.97 -18.23 -9.36
N ARG A 23 5.42 -19.48 -9.18
CA ARG A 23 6.45 -19.88 -8.20
C ARG A 23 6.19 -19.36 -6.77
N ILE A 24 4.93 -19.38 -6.32
CA ILE A 24 4.59 -19.06 -4.93
C ILE A 24 4.48 -20.38 -4.18
N GLY A 25 5.54 -20.84 -3.51
CA GLY A 25 5.42 -22.01 -2.63
C GLY A 25 4.46 -21.68 -1.50
N VAL A 26 3.40 -22.46 -1.29
CA VAL A 26 2.50 -22.32 -0.13
C VAL A 26 2.57 -23.62 0.64
N GLU A 27 3.20 -23.60 1.82
CA GLU A 27 3.21 -24.73 2.75
C GLU A 27 2.17 -24.49 3.84
N PHE A 28 1.23 -25.43 3.97
CA PHE A 28 0.24 -25.41 5.05
C PHE A 28 0.80 -26.19 6.25
N ASN A 29 1.07 -25.50 7.36
CA ASN A 29 1.50 -26.15 8.58
C ASN A 29 0.27 -26.51 9.43
N GLU A 30 -0.12 -27.79 9.39
CA GLU A 30 -1.31 -28.32 10.07
C GLU A 30 -1.30 -28.07 11.59
N ASN A 31 -0.14 -28.05 12.24
CA ASN A 31 -0.03 -27.85 13.68
C ASN A 31 -0.31 -26.40 14.12
N SER A 32 -0.16 -25.43 13.22
CA SER A 32 -0.29 -23.99 13.53
C SER A 32 -1.53 -23.33 12.93
N LYS A 33 -2.29 -24.04 12.06
CA LYS A 33 -3.36 -23.47 11.22
C LYS A 33 -2.94 -22.18 10.50
N ARG A 34 -1.66 -22.05 10.13
CA ARG A 34 -1.08 -20.84 9.55
C ARG A 34 -0.57 -21.15 8.14
N LEU A 35 -1.05 -20.40 7.15
CA LEU A 35 -0.51 -20.41 5.79
C LEU A 35 0.91 -19.84 5.82
N ARG A 36 1.93 -20.67 5.52
CA ARG A 36 3.27 -20.16 5.24
C ARG A 36 3.40 -20.05 3.73
N VAL A 37 3.17 -18.84 3.23
CA VAL A 37 3.64 -18.48 1.88
C VAL A 37 5.16 -18.45 1.96
N GLY A 38 5.83 -19.35 1.24
CA GLY A 38 7.25 -19.34 0.96
C GLY A 38 7.60 -18.10 0.15
N TYR A 39 7.63 -16.97 0.85
CA TYR A 39 7.83 -15.64 0.33
C TYR A 39 9.34 -15.38 0.21
N LYS A 40 9.86 -15.21 -1.00
CA LYS A 40 11.23 -14.71 -1.19
C LYS A 40 11.23 -13.26 -0.74
N LYS A 41 11.76 -12.98 0.47
CA LYS A 41 11.82 -11.64 1.08
C LYS A 41 12.16 -10.59 0.00
N PRO A 42 11.40 -9.50 -0.14
CA PRO A 42 11.63 -8.54 -1.19
C PRO A 42 12.93 -7.88 -0.84
N THR A 43 13.80 -7.81 -1.83
CA THR A 43 14.99 -7.01 -1.68
C THR A 43 14.56 -5.57 -1.93
N TYR A 44 14.41 -4.79 -0.87
CA TYR A 44 14.25 -3.34 -0.98
C TYR A 44 15.63 -2.73 -1.22
N LEU A 45 15.78 -1.95 -2.29
CA LEU A 45 17.02 -1.23 -2.62
C LEU A 45 17.22 -0.03 -1.70
N LYS A 46 16.13 0.58 -1.25
CA LYS A 46 16.11 1.68 -0.27
C LYS A 46 14.93 1.48 0.66
N GLN A 47 15.14 1.79 1.93
CA GLN A 47 14.10 1.75 2.95
C GLN A 47 13.91 3.15 3.56
N PRO A 48 12.68 3.53 3.93
CA PRO A 48 12.35 4.86 4.43
C PRO A 48 12.84 5.05 5.88
N TRP A 49 14.15 5.28 6.06
CA TRP A 49 14.78 5.40 7.37
C TRP A 49 14.25 6.59 8.19
N TYR A 50 13.64 7.60 7.54
CA TYR A 50 13.01 8.74 8.22
C TYR A 50 11.94 8.28 9.24
N LEU A 51 11.17 7.24 8.91
CA LEU A 51 10.16 6.66 9.80
C LEU A 51 10.78 6.11 11.10
N PHE A 52 12.08 5.78 11.08
CA PHE A 52 12.78 5.20 12.20
C PHE A 52 13.58 6.23 13.02
N LYS A 53 13.91 7.38 12.42
CA LYS A 53 14.66 8.47 13.09
C LYS A 53 13.85 9.16 14.19
N HIS A 54 12.52 9.15 14.05
CA HIS A 54 11.59 9.73 15.02
C HIS A 54 10.95 8.70 15.97
N ARG A 55 11.44 7.43 16.00
CA ARG A 55 10.96 6.38 16.92
C ARG A 55 11.43 6.55 18.36
N CYS A 56 11.32 7.75 18.87
CA CYS A 56 11.20 8.01 20.29
C CYS A 56 9.73 8.22 20.62
N TRP A 57 8.96 7.12 20.53
CA TRP A 57 7.53 7.07 20.85
C TRP A 57 7.26 6.73 22.33
N HIS A 58 8.30 6.70 23.17
CA HIS A 58 8.19 6.52 24.62
C HIS A 58 8.76 7.73 25.37
N LYS A 59 8.21 7.93 26.58
CA LYS A 59 8.58 8.91 27.62
C LYS A 59 10.08 8.91 28.05
N PHE A 60 10.93 8.13 27.38
CA PHE A 60 12.31 7.84 27.74
C PHE A 60 13.37 8.48 26.84
N CYS A 61 12.97 9.26 25.84
CA CYS A 61 13.87 9.77 24.82
C CYS A 61 14.18 11.26 24.85
N THR A 62 13.64 12.01 25.81
CA THR A 62 14.11 13.38 26.06
C THR A 62 14.63 13.43 27.48
N GLY A 63 15.97 13.42 27.59
CA GLY A 63 16.57 14.25 28.62
C GLY A 63 16.02 15.65 28.45
N ASN A 64 15.25 16.10 29.45
CA ASN A 64 14.76 17.45 29.65
C ASN A 64 14.23 18.19 28.40
N SER A 65 13.00 17.88 28.00
CA SER A 65 12.14 18.89 27.36
C SER A 65 10.68 18.50 27.53
N SER A 66 9.98 19.27 28.35
CA SER A 66 8.53 19.24 28.55
C SER A 66 7.83 19.72 27.27
N TYR A 67 7.73 18.85 26.27
CA TYR A 67 6.78 19.02 25.18
C TYR A 67 5.43 18.47 25.65
N SER A 68 4.38 19.29 25.55
CA SER A 68 3.01 18.88 25.82
C SER A 68 2.70 17.58 25.08
N ILE A 69 2.29 16.56 25.82
CA ILE A 69 1.91 15.26 25.26
C ILE A 69 0.70 15.52 24.36
N LYS A 70 0.92 15.61 23.05
CA LYS A 70 -0.18 15.56 22.08
C LYS A 70 -0.85 14.20 22.26
N ASN A 71 -2.16 14.20 22.52
CA ASN A 71 -2.91 12.96 22.70
C ASN A 71 -3.08 12.30 21.32
N VAL A 72 -2.25 11.29 21.03
CA VAL A 72 -2.27 10.57 19.75
C VAL A 72 -3.25 9.40 19.84
N SER A 73 -4.33 9.45 19.07
CA SER A 73 -5.37 8.42 18.99
C SER A 73 -5.17 7.46 17.82
N TRP A 74 -4.46 7.86 16.76
CA TRP A 74 -4.16 7.00 15.62
C TRP A 74 -2.81 7.33 14.97
N ASN A 75 -2.22 6.34 14.28
CA ASN A 75 -1.00 6.49 13.51
C ASN A 75 -1.22 5.93 12.12
N MET A 76 -0.73 6.61 11.09
CA MET A 76 -0.87 6.18 9.71
C MET A 76 0.41 6.39 8.91
N VAL A 77 0.71 5.43 8.03
CA VAL A 77 1.67 5.61 6.94
C VAL A 77 0.91 5.60 5.60
N ILE A 78 1.10 6.68 4.83
CA ILE A 78 0.56 6.85 3.49
C ILE A 78 1.67 6.50 2.49
N MET A 79 1.48 5.40 1.76
CA MET A 79 2.35 4.95 0.68
C MET A 79 1.95 5.61 -0.64
N VAL A 80 2.67 6.65 -1.03
CA VAL A 80 2.46 7.38 -2.29
C VAL A 80 3.24 6.69 -3.41
N LYS A 81 2.54 6.08 -4.34
CA LYS A 81 3.13 5.45 -5.53
C LYS A 81 3.60 6.54 -6.48
N SER A 82 4.90 6.59 -6.74
CA SER A 82 5.52 7.61 -7.58
C SER A 82 6.44 6.97 -8.60
N SER A 83 6.61 7.59 -9.78
CA SER A 83 7.63 7.18 -10.73
C SER A 83 9.02 7.60 -10.23
N ALA A 84 10.05 6.80 -10.43
CA ALA A 84 11.44 7.08 -10.07
C ALA A 84 11.90 8.47 -10.56
N ASN A 85 11.45 8.88 -11.75
CA ASN A 85 11.78 10.18 -12.34
C ASN A 85 10.89 11.36 -11.87
N SER A 86 9.82 11.12 -11.10
CA SER A 86 8.88 12.14 -10.59
C SER A 86 9.42 12.97 -9.41
N PHE A 87 10.69 13.37 -9.45
CA PHE A 87 11.34 14.14 -8.38
C PHE A 87 10.58 15.43 -8.01
N ILE A 88 10.11 16.16 -9.03
CA ILE A 88 9.41 17.44 -8.84
C ILE A 88 8.07 17.20 -8.14
N ARG A 89 7.31 16.18 -8.53
CA ARG A 89 6.02 15.86 -7.90
C ARG A 89 6.20 15.51 -6.43
N ARG A 90 7.20 14.68 -6.11
CA ARG A 90 7.52 14.37 -4.72
C ARG A 90 7.91 15.62 -3.92
N ASP A 91 8.72 16.53 -4.49
CA ASP A 91 9.09 17.78 -3.83
C ASP A 91 7.87 18.70 -3.60
N VAL A 92 6.96 18.80 -4.56
CA VAL A 92 5.69 19.55 -4.42
C VAL A 92 4.81 18.96 -3.32
N LEU A 93 4.68 17.63 -3.26
CA LEU A 93 3.93 16.96 -2.19
C LEU A 93 4.56 17.24 -0.82
N ARG A 94 5.90 17.10 -0.71
CA ARG A 94 6.64 17.42 0.53
C ARG A 94 6.52 18.88 0.97
N ARG A 95 6.24 19.82 0.06
CA ARG A 95 6.01 21.24 0.37
C ARG A 95 4.54 21.59 0.57
N SER A 96 3.65 20.60 0.47
CA SER A 96 2.20 20.78 0.64
C SER A 96 1.69 19.83 1.72
N TRP A 97 0.62 19.08 1.46
CA TRP A 97 -0.09 18.28 2.45
C TRP A 97 0.77 17.16 3.05
N ALA A 98 1.76 16.62 2.32
CA ALA A 98 2.62 15.54 2.81
C ALA A 98 3.65 16.01 3.85
N SER A 99 3.77 17.33 4.09
CA SER A 99 4.56 17.90 5.19
C SER A 99 3.86 17.82 6.56
N LEU A 100 2.56 17.50 6.58
CA LEU A 100 1.77 17.49 7.81
C LEU A 100 1.96 16.16 8.55
N PHE A 101 2.77 16.20 9.62
CA PHE A 101 3.07 15.02 10.43
C PHE A 101 2.04 14.74 11.54
N TYR A 102 1.15 15.70 11.82
CA TYR A 102 0.10 15.58 12.83
C TYR A 102 -1.18 16.29 12.40
N VAL A 103 -2.33 15.63 12.55
CA VAL A 103 -3.65 16.23 12.30
C VAL A 103 -4.71 15.60 13.21
N GLU A 104 -5.44 16.42 13.98
CA GLU A 104 -6.61 15.99 14.78
C GLU A 104 -6.41 14.70 15.60
N GLY A 105 -5.32 14.63 16.37
CA GLY A 105 -4.98 13.45 17.19
C GLY A 105 -4.29 12.32 16.43
N GLY A 106 -4.04 12.48 15.14
CA GLY A 106 -3.35 11.50 14.31
C GLY A 106 -1.93 11.87 13.98
N ASN A 107 -1.01 10.90 14.10
CA ASN A 107 0.29 11.01 13.45
C ASN A 107 0.21 10.47 12.02
N VAL A 108 0.72 11.25 11.07
CA VAL A 108 0.75 10.87 9.65
C VAL A 108 2.20 10.89 9.18
N SER A 109 2.57 9.89 8.40
CA SER A 109 3.85 9.88 7.69
C SER A 109 3.64 9.47 6.25
N VAL A 110 4.37 10.11 5.35
CA VAL A 110 4.30 9.83 3.91
C VAL A 110 5.58 9.11 3.48
N VAL A 111 5.43 8.05 2.71
CA VAL A 111 6.53 7.30 2.09
C VAL A 111 6.28 7.21 0.60
N PHE A 112 7.28 7.55 -0.19
CA PHE A 112 7.22 7.41 -1.64
C PHE A 112 7.68 6.03 -2.06
N VAL A 113 6.80 5.28 -2.71
CA VAL A 113 7.10 3.95 -3.25
C VAL A 113 7.47 4.06 -4.72
N VAL A 114 8.71 3.70 -5.03
CA VAL A 114 9.28 3.79 -6.38
C VAL A 114 9.94 2.47 -6.79
N GLY A 115 9.94 2.16 -8.08
CA GLY A 115 10.68 1.01 -8.62
C GLY A 115 12.14 1.33 -8.93
N LYS A 116 12.81 0.33 -9.48
CA LYS A 116 14.15 0.46 -10.06
C LYS A 116 14.06 1.08 -11.45
N SER A 117 14.74 2.20 -11.64
CA SER A 117 14.90 2.83 -12.94
C SER A 117 16.02 2.16 -13.74
N VAL A 118 15.83 2.04 -15.06
CA VAL A 118 16.89 1.62 -16.00
C VAL A 118 17.91 2.74 -16.23
N ALA A 119 17.53 4.00 -15.99
CA ALA A 119 18.38 5.15 -16.22
C ALA A 119 19.31 5.40 -15.03
N ARG A 120 20.63 5.20 -15.22
CA ARG A 120 21.65 5.43 -14.18
C ARG A 120 21.59 6.83 -13.56
N LYS A 121 21.28 7.86 -14.36
CA LYS A 121 21.11 9.24 -13.88
C LYS A 121 19.94 9.36 -12.90
N THR A 122 18.83 8.66 -13.13
CA THR A 122 17.67 8.63 -12.24
C THR A 122 18.01 7.92 -10.93
N GLU A 123 18.68 6.77 -10.99
CA GLU A 123 19.13 6.05 -9.79
C GLU A 123 20.09 6.88 -8.92
N ARG A 124 21.03 7.60 -9.55
CA ARG A 124 21.93 8.51 -8.81
C ARG A 124 21.15 9.62 -8.09
N ARG A 125 20.19 10.24 -8.77
CA ARG A 125 19.32 11.26 -8.15
C ARG A 125 18.44 10.69 -7.05
N LEU A 126 17.97 9.45 -7.16
CA LEU A 126 17.24 8.76 -6.09
C LEU A 126 18.13 8.50 -4.86
N VAL A 127 19.43 8.25 -5.04
CA VAL A 127 20.37 8.15 -3.92
C VAL A 127 20.48 9.49 -3.19
N GLU A 128 20.68 10.58 -3.94
CA GLU A 128 20.76 11.94 -3.39
C GLU A 128 19.45 12.33 -2.67
N GLU A 129 18.30 12.06 -3.30
CA GLU A 129 16.98 12.32 -2.73
C GLU A 129 16.75 11.52 -1.43
N GLN A 130 17.11 10.23 -1.43
CA GLN A 130 16.96 9.38 -0.25
C GLN A 130 17.91 9.80 0.88
N ALA A 131 19.12 10.26 0.57
CA ALA A 131 20.04 10.79 1.57
C ALA A 131 19.47 12.08 2.20
N LYS A 132 18.78 12.91 1.42
CA LYS A 132 18.20 14.18 1.88
C LYS A 132 16.93 14.00 2.71
N TYR A 133 15.96 13.21 2.21
CA TYR A 133 14.62 13.14 2.80
C TYR A 133 14.36 11.84 3.58
N GLY A 134 14.96 10.73 3.16
CA GLY A 134 14.84 9.45 3.86
C GLY A 134 13.47 8.78 3.81
N ASP A 135 12.59 9.23 2.92
CA ASP A 135 11.18 8.85 2.82
C ASP A 135 10.87 7.97 1.60
N ILE A 136 11.89 7.45 0.90
CA ILE A 136 11.71 6.56 -0.26
C ILE A 136 11.79 5.10 0.16
N LEU A 137 10.76 4.35 -0.22
CA LEU A 137 10.77 2.89 -0.31
C LEU A 137 11.03 2.51 -1.77
N GLN A 138 12.23 2.03 -2.08
CA GLN A 138 12.56 1.56 -3.42
C GLN A 138 12.55 0.03 -3.45
N PHE A 139 11.58 -0.57 -4.13
CA PHE A 139 11.53 -2.02 -4.31
C PHE A 139 12.37 -2.46 -5.53
N ASN A 140 12.96 -3.64 -5.47
CA ASN A 140 13.74 -4.20 -6.59
C ASN A 140 12.83 -4.81 -7.66
N GLY A 141 12.03 -3.97 -8.30
CA GLY A 141 11.21 -4.33 -9.46
C GLY A 141 11.10 -3.17 -10.44
N PRO A 142 10.46 -3.38 -11.60
CA PRO A 142 10.42 -2.39 -12.67
C PRO A 142 9.61 -1.16 -12.27
N ASP A 143 10.13 0.02 -12.60
CA ASP A 143 9.42 1.27 -12.45
C ASP A 143 8.64 1.63 -13.73
N ASP A 144 7.48 0.98 -13.88
CA ASP A 144 6.56 1.18 -15.01
C ASP A 144 5.13 1.34 -14.49
N TYR A 145 4.34 2.16 -15.17
CA TYR A 145 2.92 2.36 -14.88
C TYR A 145 2.11 1.06 -14.89
N ARG A 146 2.37 0.16 -15.83
CA ARG A 146 1.72 -1.16 -15.91
C ARG A 146 2.04 -2.04 -14.70
N ASN A 147 3.09 -1.71 -13.96
CA ASN A 147 3.55 -2.43 -12.78
C ASN A 147 3.18 -1.71 -11.47
N ILE A 148 2.21 -0.79 -11.50
CA ILE A 148 1.75 -0.09 -10.29
C ILE A 148 1.24 -1.05 -9.20
N ALA A 149 0.66 -2.19 -9.58
CA ALA A 149 0.27 -3.24 -8.64
C ALA A 149 1.47 -3.79 -7.85
N LEU A 150 2.64 -3.93 -8.49
CA LEU A 150 3.86 -4.36 -7.79
C LEU A 150 4.35 -3.32 -6.78
N LYS A 151 4.20 -2.02 -7.07
CA LYS A 151 4.47 -0.96 -6.10
C LYS A 151 3.52 -1.07 -4.90
N THR A 152 2.23 -1.25 -5.14
CA THR A 152 1.24 -1.43 -4.07
C THR A 152 1.60 -2.61 -3.18
N LEU A 153 1.89 -3.78 -3.79
CA LEU A 153 2.27 -4.99 -3.06
C LEU A 153 3.56 -4.77 -2.24
N ALA A 154 4.58 -4.15 -2.83
CA ALA A 154 5.82 -3.86 -2.13
C ALA A 154 5.62 -2.95 -0.92
N GLY A 155 4.74 -1.94 -1.02
CA GLY A 155 4.36 -1.05 0.07
C GLY A 155 3.59 -1.77 1.18
N MET A 156 2.57 -2.56 0.81
CA MET A 156 1.77 -3.33 1.77
C MET A 156 2.62 -4.33 2.55
N GLU A 157 3.54 -4.98 1.86
CA GLU A 157 4.41 -5.95 2.48
C GLU A 157 5.48 -5.30 3.37
N TRP A 158 6.05 -4.18 2.93
CA TRP A 158 6.98 -3.45 3.79
C TRP A 158 6.25 -3.03 5.07
N ALA A 159 5.02 -2.53 4.93
CA ALA A 159 4.19 -2.16 6.07
C ALA A 159 3.90 -3.35 7.01
N SER A 160 3.55 -4.52 6.46
CA SER A 160 3.24 -5.71 7.28
C SER A 160 4.43 -6.24 8.07
N VAL A 161 5.65 -6.01 7.59
CA VAL A 161 6.88 -6.46 8.24
C VAL A 161 7.44 -5.43 9.23
N TYR A 162 7.36 -4.13 8.91
CA TYR A 162 8.12 -3.10 9.63
C TYR A 162 7.27 -2.11 10.43
N LEU A 163 5.96 -2.03 10.19
CA LEU A 163 5.07 -1.15 10.97
C LEU A 163 4.44 -1.89 12.15
N PRO A 164 4.20 -1.20 13.27
CA PRO A 164 3.41 -1.78 14.37
C PRO A 164 2.00 -2.12 13.91
N GLU A 165 1.42 -3.20 14.45
CA GLU A 165 0.08 -3.72 14.08
C GLU A 165 -1.04 -2.67 14.13
N LYS A 166 -0.92 -1.68 15.03
CA LYS A 166 -1.92 -0.62 15.20
C LYS A 166 -1.82 0.52 14.17
N PHE A 167 -0.83 0.49 13.28
CA PHE A 167 -0.65 1.54 12.28
C PHE A 167 -1.60 1.30 11.11
N LEU A 168 -2.29 2.37 10.72
CA LEU A 168 -3.07 2.37 9.50
C LEU A 168 -2.15 2.44 8.29
N TYR A 169 -2.52 1.70 7.25
CA TYR A 169 -1.93 1.76 5.93
C TYR A 169 -2.89 2.48 4.99
N SER A 170 -2.38 3.44 4.23
CA SER A 170 -3.09 4.00 3.09
C SER A 170 -2.16 4.01 1.87
N SER A 171 -2.74 3.98 0.67
CA SER A 171 -1.99 4.12 -0.57
C SER A 171 -2.72 5.02 -1.56
N MET A 172 -1.96 5.83 -2.27
CA MET A 172 -2.46 6.75 -3.30
C MET A 172 -1.36 7.02 -4.35
N ASP A 173 -1.71 7.75 -5.41
CA ASP A 173 -0.75 8.17 -6.44
C ASP A 173 -0.16 9.55 -6.15
N ASP A 174 0.91 9.92 -6.87
CA ASP A 174 1.65 11.17 -6.68
C ASP A 174 1.02 12.43 -7.31
N ASP A 175 -0.20 12.32 -7.83
CA ASP A 175 -1.01 13.42 -8.38
C ASP A 175 -2.24 13.78 -7.53
N PHE A 176 -2.36 13.21 -6.33
CA PHE A 176 -3.43 13.56 -5.41
C PHE A 176 -3.04 14.71 -4.47
N MET A 177 -3.96 15.67 -4.31
CA MET A 177 -3.92 16.68 -3.25
C MET A 177 -4.93 16.30 -2.17
N VAL A 178 -4.48 16.27 -0.91
CA VAL A 178 -5.30 15.81 0.21
C VAL A 178 -5.58 16.96 1.17
N ASP A 179 -6.86 17.21 1.43
CA ASP A 179 -7.29 18.03 2.56
C ASP A 179 -7.17 17.20 3.84
N MET A 180 -6.08 17.41 4.59
CA MET A 180 -5.76 16.60 5.76
C MET A 180 -6.79 16.69 6.90
N LEU A 181 -7.56 17.78 6.98
CA LEU A 181 -8.62 17.93 7.98
C LEU A 181 -9.85 17.09 7.60
N LYS A 182 -10.24 17.07 6.33
CA LYS A 182 -11.31 16.18 5.86
C LYS A 182 -10.87 14.71 5.93
N PHE A 183 -9.60 14.46 5.62
CA PHE A 183 -9.00 13.13 5.73
C PHE A 183 -9.08 12.58 7.16
N SER A 184 -8.65 13.36 8.17
CA SER A 184 -8.70 12.93 9.57
C SER A 184 -10.13 12.66 10.05
N LYS A 185 -11.10 13.49 9.63
CA LYS A 185 -12.51 13.29 9.93
C LYS A 185 -13.03 11.97 9.34
N ALA A 186 -12.68 11.66 8.09
CA ALA A 186 -13.07 10.40 7.44
C ALA A 186 -12.51 9.16 8.17
N ILE A 187 -11.24 9.21 8.59
CA ILE A 187 -10.62 8.13 9.39
C ILE A 187 -11.35 7.93 10.72
N ARG A 188 -11.65 9.02 11.44
CA ARG A 188 -12.42 8.95 12.69
C ARG A 188 -13.81 8.36 12.49
N THR A 189 -14.54 8.81 11.48
CA THR A 189 -15.86 8.25 11.15
C THR A 189 -15.77 6.77 10.80
N GLY A 190 -14.73 6.35 10.09
CA GLY A 190 -14.44 4.94 9.84
C GLY A 190 -14.30 4.13 11.13
N PHE A 191 -13.48 4.61 12.08
CA PHE A 191 -13.31 3.94 13.38
C PHE A 191 -14.58 3.90 14.23
N ASP A 192 -15.36 4.99 14.24
CA ASP A 192 -16.63 5.03 14.96
C ASP A 192 -17.61 3.98 14.40
N ASN A 193 -17.62 3.79 13.08
CA ASN A 193 -18.45 2.78 12.41
C ASN A 193 -17.96 1.34 12.69
N MET A 194 -16.64 1.12 12.73
CA MET A 194 -16.06 -0.18 13.11
C MET A 194 -16.47 -0.57 14.54
N THR A 195 -16.40 0.37 15.48
CA THR A 195 -16.72 0.13 16.89
C THR A 195 -18.19 -0.24 17.11
N LYS A 196 -19.08 0.30 16.27
CA LYS A 196 -20.53 0.03 16.32
C LYS A 196 -20.94 -1.34 15.75
N LYS A 197 -20.00 -2.22 15.40
CA LYS A 197 -20.22 -3.56 14.80
C LYS A 197 -21.02 -3.57 13.49
N ASN A 198 -21.18 -2.44 12.82
CA ASN A 198 -21.90 -2.31 11.55
C ASN A 198 -21.02 -2.61 10.32
N TRP A 199 -19.86 -3.23 10.52
CA TRP A 199 -18.87 -3.44 9.47
C TRP A 199 -18.68 -4.93 9.20
N PHE A 200 -19.12 -5.39 8.03
CA PHE A 200 -19.22 -6.81 7.66
C PHE A 200 -17.92 -7.38 7.05
N GLU A 201 -16.94 -6.54 6.67
CA GLU A 201 -15.77 -6.97 5.88
C GLU A 201 -14.44 -6.45 6.46
N TYR A 202 -13.33 -7.05 6.06
CA TYR A 202 -11.96 -6.61 6.40
C TYR A 202 -11.84 -5.06 6.31
N PRO A 203 -11.20 -4.35 7.26
CA PRO A 203 -11.33 -2.89 7.39
C PRO A 203 -10.60 -2.13 6.26
N LEU A 204 -11.18 -2.15 5.07
CA LEU A 204 -10.78 -1.36 3.91
C LEU A 204 -11.73 -0.17 3.80
N ILE A 205 -11.19 1.03 3.97
CA ILE A 205 -11.94 2.27 3.79
C ILE A 205 -11.59 2.82 2.40
N CYS A 206 -12.55 2.85 1.48
CA CYS A 206 -12.37 3.54 0.21
C CYS A 206 -12.69 5.01 0.36
N MET A 207 -11.71 5.87 0.06
CA MET A 207 -11.81 7.31 0.32
C MET A 207 -12.05 8.16 -0.94
N PHE A 208 -11.94 7.57 -2.13
CA PHE A 208 -12.12 8.29 -3.40
C PHE A 208 -13.37 7.84 -4.14
N ARG A 209 -13.32 6.68 -4.81
CA ARG A 209 -14.46 6.14 -5.56
C ARG A 209 -14.46 4.62 -5.49
N MET A 210 -15.59 4.05 -5.07
CA MET A 210 -15.83 2.61 -5.18
C MET A 210 -16.21 2.27 -6.62
N GLY A 211 -15.43 1.39 -7.24
CA GLY A 211 -15.78 0.74 -8.49
C GLY A 211 -16.78 -0.39 -8.22
N VAL A 212 -17.92 -0.35 -8.91
CA VAL A 212 -18.99 -1.35 -8.82
C VAL A 212 -19.37 -1.77 -10.23
N ASP A 213 -19.22 -3.07 -10.52
CA ASP A 213 -19.57 -3.70 -11.80
C ASP A 213 -18.95 -3.02 -13.03
N GLU A 214 -17.77 -2.42 -12.85
CA GLU A 214 -17.03 -1.76 -13.94
C GLU A 214 -16.45 -2.80 -14.89
N LYS A 215 -16.50 -2.50 -16.19
CA LYS A 215 -16.06 -3.41 -17.25
C LYS A 215 -14.59 -3.17 -17.63
N PRO A 216 -13.81 -4.23 -17.88
CA PRO A 216 -12.47 -4.09 -18.47
C PRO A 216 -12.57 -3.48 -19.87
N VAL A 217 -11.64 -2.56 -20.18
CA VAL A 217 -11.56 -1.96 -21.51
C VAL A 217 -11.03 -3.00 -22.50
N ARG A 218 -11.80 -3.32 -23.54
CA ARG A 218 -11.47 -4.32 -24.57
C ARG A 218 -11.10 -3.73 -25.93
N GLU A 219 -11.18 -2.42 -26.06
CA GLU A 219 -10.83 -1.73 -27.31
C GLU A 219 -9.38 -1.27 -27.25
N LYS A 220 -8.57 -1.69 -28.24
CA LYS A 220 -7.16 -1.27 -28.36
C LYS A 220 -7.00 0.15 -28.92
N GLY A 221 -8.07 0.76 -29.41
CA GLY A 221 -8.11 2.13 -29.91
C GLY A 221 -8.94 3.05 -29.01
N GLY A 222 -8.76 4.36 -29.15
CA GLY A 222 -9.57 5.38 -28.48
C GLY A 222 -8.98 5.92 -27.16
N LEU A 223 -9.78 6.74 -26.47
CA LEU A 223 -9.35 7.54 -25.32
C LEU A 223 -8.91 6.69 -24.11
N TYR A 224 -9.40 5.46 -23.99
CA TYR A 224 -9.16 4.58 -22.84
C TYR A 224 -8.16 3.45 -23.12
N GLN A 225 -7.46 3.48 -24.25
CA GLN A 225 -6.48 2.44 -24.65
C GLN A 225 -5.42 2.14 -23.57
N LYS A 226 -5.09 3.12 -22.71
CA LYS A 226 -4.14 2.94 -21.60
C LYS A 226 -4.59 1.88 -20.58
N TRP A 227 -5.88 1.60 -20.53
CA TRP A 227 -6.52 0.65 -19.63
C TRP A 227 -6.96 -0.65 -20.33
N TYR A 228 -6.53 -0.85 -21.58
CA TYR A 228 -6.86 -2.05 -22.32
C TYR A 228 -6.38 -3.31 -21.58
N ILE A 229 -7.27 -4.28 -21.45
CA ILE A 229 -6.98 -5.60 -20.87
C ILE A 229 -7.41 -6.67 -21.87
N ASP A 230 -6.47 -7.53 -22.25
CA ASP A 230 -6.75 -8.68 -23.11
C ASP A 230 -7.64 -9.69 -22.39
N GLU A 231 -8.54 -10.34 -23.12
CA GLU A 231 -9.45 -11.34 -22.56
C GLU A 231 -8.71 -12.56 -22.00
N SER A 232 -7.56 -12.91 -22.60
CA SER A 232 -6.68 -13.96 -22.08
C SER A 232 -6.09 -13.62 -20.70
N LEU A 233 -5.91 -12.33 -20.38
CA LEU A 233 -5.38 -11.88 -19.09
C LEU A 233 -6.48 -11.80 -18.02
N PHE A 234 -7.67 -11.34 -18.41
CA PHE A 234 -8.82 -11.24 -17.51
C PHE A 234 -10.08 -11.62 -18.28
N LYS A 235 -10.63 -12.80 -18.04
CA LYS A 235 -11.78 -13.34 -18.77
C LYS A 235 -13.15 -12.87 -18.28
N TRP A 236 -13.21 -12.25 -17.09
CA TRP A 236 -14.48 -11.89 -16.48
C TRP A 236 -15.06 -10.61 -17.10
N PRO A 237 -16.41 -10.50 -17.16
CA PRO A 237 -17.06 -9.36 -17.81
C PRO A 237 -17.01 -8.07 -16.99
N VAL A 238 -16.79 -8.18 -15.68
CA VAL A 238 -16.72 -7.06 -14.74
C VAL A 238 -15.61 -7.29 -13.72
N PHE A 239 -15.05 -6.20 -13.19
CA PHE A 239 -14.12 -6.26 -12.07
C PHE A 239 -14.85 -6.57 -10.75
N PRO A 240 -14.18 -7.25 -9.80
CA PRO A 240 -14.67 -7.27 -8.42
C PRO A 240 -14.73 -5.84 -7.86
N ARG A 241 -15.50 -5.62 -6.79
CA ARG A 241 -15.53 -4.31 -6.12
C ARG A 241 -14.13 -3.90 -5.68
N TYR A 242 -13.75 -2.67 -5.99
CA TYR A 242 -12.44 -2.12 -5.68
C TYR A 242 -12.52 -0.62 -5.38
N CYS A 243 -11.47 -0.06 -4.79
CA CYS A 243 -11.32 1.37 -4.62
C CYS A 243 -10.37 1.90 -5.70
N HIS A 244 -10.80 2.94 -6.40
CA HIS A 244 -9.96 3.71 -7.31
C HIS A 244 -8.91 4.54 -6.56
#